data_AF-A0A1Y0IR95-F1
#
_entry.id   AF-A0A1Y0IR95-F1
#
_cell.length_a   1.000
_cell.length_b   1.000
_cell.length_c   1.000
_cell.angle_alpha   90.00
_cell.angle_beta   90.00
_cell.angle_gamma   90.00
#
_symmetry.space_group_name_H-M   'P 1'
#
loop_
_entity.id
_entity.type
_entity.pdbx_description
1 polymer ?
#
loop_
_entity_poly.entity_id
_entity_poly.type
_entity_poly.pdbx_seq_one_letter_code
_entity_poly.pdbx_strand_id
1 'polypeptide(L)'
;MLAIEALKKRLQTSPEIVVQLESGHLENVTFRFQEPASRKELHAFSEHKGWVLPPDYKAFLERHNGAMLFTHPRNGGGMELLSTERIFLANNAYDVLPDFAYPVGYANFQF
;
A
#
# COMPACT_ATOMS: atom_id res chain seq x y z
N MET A 1 -2.95 13.23 7.00
CA MET A 1 -1.59 12.68 6.80
C MET A 1 -0.87 13.60 5.81
N LEU A 2 0.03 14.48 6.27
CA LEU A 2 0.56 15.56 5.42
C LEU A 2 1.32 15.03 4.19
N ALA A 3 2.09 13.95 4.36
CA ALA A 3 2.89 13.37 3.28
C ALA A 3 2.04 12.89 2.09
N ILE A 4 0.95 12.16 2.34
CA ILE A 4 0.06 11.65 1.28
C ILE A 4 -0.70 12.80 0.61
N GLU A 5 -1.19 13.78 1.37
CA GLU A 5 -1.89 14.94 0.79
C GLU A 5 -0.96 15.78 -0.10
N ALA A 6 0.29 16.00 0.33
CA ALA A 6 1.28 16.69 -0.48
C ALA A 6 1.63 15.91 -1.76
N LEU A 7 1.74 14.58 -1.67
CA LEU A 7 1.95 13.72 -2.83
C LEU A 7 0.76 13.80 -3.80
N LYS A 8 -0.47 13.67 -3.32
CA LYS A 8 -1.68 13.82 -4.15
C LYS A 8 -1.78 15.18 -4.82
N LYS A 9 -1.41 16.25 -4.11
CA LYS A 9 -1.35 17.60 -4.69
C LYS A 9 -0.36 17.67 -5.85
N ARG A 10 0.81 17.02 -5.75
CA ARG A 10 1.76 16.92 -6.87
C ARG A 10 1.16 16.14 -8.04
N LEU A 11 0.41 15.07 -7.74
CA LEU A 11 -0.24 14.23 -8.76
C LEU A 11 -1.37 14.95 -9.51
N GLN A 12 -1.97 16.00 -8.93
CA GLN A 12 -2.93 16.84 -9.64
C GLN A 12 -2.29 17.68 -10.75
N THR A 13 -1.01 18.02 -10.63
CA THR A 13 -0.27 18.78 -11.64
C THR A 13 0.31 17.88 -12.72
N SER A 14 0.77 16.68 -12.34
CA SER A 14 1.30 15.68 -13.26
C SER A 14 0.95 14.29 -12.73
N PRO A 15 0.31 13.40 -13.53
CA PRO A 15 -0.06 12.06 -13.08
C PRO A 15 1.16 11.18 -12.78
N GLU A 16 2.33 11.57 -13.28
CA GLU A 16 3.61 10.90 -13.09
C GLU A 16 4.58 11.80 -12.33
N ILE A 17 5.46 11.17 -11.55
CA ILE A 17 6.54 11.83 -10.81
C ILE A 17 7.87 11.21 -11.25
N VAL A 18 8.82 12.06 -11.61
CA VAL A 18 10.21 11.64 -11.81
C VAL A 18 10.84 11.38 -10.43
N VAL A 19 11.38 10.19 -10.24
CA VAL A 19 12.16 9.79 -9.06
C VAL A 19 13.57 9.38 -9.48
N GLN A 20 14.53 9.57 -8.58
CA GLN A 20 15.87 9.06 -8.76
C GLN A 20 15.97 7.68 -8.10
N LEU A 21 16.38 6.68 -8.88
CA LEU A 21 16.67 5.32 -8.45
C LEU A 21 18.18 5.12 -8.25
N GLU A 22 18.57 3.87 -8.06
CA GLU A 22 19.96 3.45 -7.92
C GLU A 22 20.81 3.85 -9.14
N SER A 23 22.11 4.07 -8.90
CA SER A 23 23.08 4.52 -9.90
C SER A 23 22.72 5.83 -10.61
N GLY A 24 21.76 6.60 -10.09
CA GLY A 24 21.36 7.89 -10.65
C GLY A 24 20.35 7.79 -11.80
N HIS A 25 19.75 6.62 -12.04
CA HIS A 25 18.69 6.49 -13.04
C HIS A 25 17.47 7.31 -12.66
N LEU A 26 16.86 7.96 -13.65
CA LEU A 26 15.62 8.70 -13.47
C LEU A 26 14.48 7.89 -14.07
N GLU A 27 13.45 7.64 -13.27
CA GLU A 27 12.26 6.91 -13.71
C GLU A 27 11.00 7.72 -13.44
N ASN A 28 10.05 7.60 -14.36
CA ASN A 28 8.70 8.09 -14.15
C ASN A 28 7.91 7.02 -13.40
N VAL A 29 7.23 7.43 -12.34
CA VAL A 29 6.37 6.55 -11.56
C VAL A 29 4.99 7.13 -11.34
N THR A 30 4.04 6.23 -11.14
CA THR A 30 2.64 6.51 -10.85
C THR A 30 2.26 6.00 -9.46
N PHE A 31 1.16 6.53 -8.93
CA PHE A 31 0.62 6.16 -7.63
C PHE A 31 -0.89 5.98 -7.75
N ARG A 32 -1.42 4.92 -7.16
CA ARG A 32 -2.86 4.65 -7.10
C ARG A 32 -3.25 4.31 -5.67
N PHE A 33 -4.07 5.14 -5.07
CA PHE A 33 -4.65 4.89 -3.74
C PHE A 33 -6.01 4.23 -3.92
N GLN A 34 -6.30 3.17 -3.17
CA GLN A 34 -7.61 2.54 -3.18
C GLN A 34 -8.62 3.37 -2.37
N GLU A 35 -9.90 3.05 -2.54
CA GLU A 35 -10.97 3.66 -1.76
C GLU A 35 -10.83 3.35 -0.26
N PRO A 36 -11.37 4.19 0.63
CA PRO A 36 -11.41 3.95 2.07
C PRO A 36 -11.94 2.58 2.46
N ALA A 37 -11.35 1.96 3.48
CA ALA A 37 -11.91 0.78 4.11
C ALA A 37 -13.17 1.16 4.91
N SER A 38 -14.22 0.37 4.76
CA SER A 38 -15.41 0.49 5.58
C SER A 38 -15.14 0.07 7.02
N ARG A 39 -15.92 0.61 7.95
CA ARG A 39 -15.86 0.21 9.37
C ARG A 39 -16.10 -1.30 9.55
N LYS A 40 -16.94 -1.90 8.69
CA LYS A 40 -17.22 -3.34 8.70
C LYS A 40 -15.98 -4.15 8.32
N GLU A 41 -15.25 -3.74 7.28
CA GLU A 41 -14.00 -4.42 6.87
C GLU A 41 -12.93 -4.34 7.95
N LEU A 42 -12.74 -3.18 8.59
CA LEU A 42 -11.76 -3.03 9.67
C LEU A 42 -12.14 -3.80 10.94
N HIS A 43 -13.43 -3.90 11.24
CA HIS A 43 -13.91 -4.71 12.36
C HIS A 43 -13.68 -6.19 12.11
N ALA A 44 -14.10 -6.68 10.94
CA ALA A 44 -13.85 -8.05 10.51
C ALA A 44 -12.36 -8.38 10.49
N PHE A 45 -11.51 -7.40 10.11
CA PHE A 45 -10.06 -7.55 10.17
C PHE A 45 -9.56 -7.91 11.58
N SER A 46 -10.04 -7.17 12.57
CA SER A 46 -9.61 -7.30 13.96
C SER A 46 -10.17 -8.57 14.63
N GLU A 47 -11.39 -8.98 14.28
CA GLU A 47 -12.05 -10.15 14.86
C GLU A 47 -11.50 -11.49 14.35
N HIS A 48 -11.02 -11.56 13.11
CA HIS A 48 -10.72 -12.85 12.46
C HIS A 48 -9.55 -13.62 13.10
N LYS A 49 -8.43 -12.95 13.39
CA LYS A 49 -7.23 -13.57 14.00
C LYS A 49 -6.80 -12.89 15.31
N GLY A 50 -7.60 -11.97 15.85
CA GLY A 50 -7.20 -11.14 17.00
C GLY A 50 -6.08 -10.15 16.67
N TRP A 51 -5.86 -9.85 15.38
CA TRP A 51 -4.86 -8.90 14.96
C TRP A 51 -5.25 -7.48 15.34
N VAL A 52 -4.26 -6.72 15.83
CA VAL A 52 -4.42 -5.31 16.15
C VAL A 52 -3.82 -4.48 15.03
N LEU A 53 -4.61 -3.56 14.47
CA LEU A 53 -4.10 -2.55 13.55
C LEU A 53 -3.40 -1.44 14.34
N PRO A 54 -2.12 -1.13 14.05
CA PRO A 54 -1.48 0.05 14.59
C PRO A 54 -2.32 1.31 14.27
N PRO A 55 -2.45 2.29 15.19
CA PRO A 55 -3.33 3.45 15.00
C PRO A 55 -3.07 4.21 13.69
N ASP A 56 -1.81 4.41 13.33
CA ASP A 56 -1.43 5.12 12.10
C ASP A 56 -1.80 4.32 10.84
N TYR A 57 -1.64 3.00 10.88
CA TYR A 57 -2.00 2.14 9.76
C TYR A 57 -3.51 2.02 9.61
N LYS A 58 -4.25 1.97 10.72
CA LYS A 58 -5.71 2.06 10.71
C LYS A 58 -6.17 3.38 10.10
N ALA A 59 -5.59 4.51 10.51
CA ALA A 59 -5.91 5.82 9.95
C ALA A 59 -5.55 5.95 8.46
N PHE A 60 -4.57 5.17 8.00
CA PHE A 60 -4.31 4.99 6.57
C PHE A 60 -5.41 4.20 5.89
N LEU A 61 -5.76 3.01 6.39
CA LEU A 61 -6.79 2.15 5.78
C LEU A 61 -8.18 2.81 5.76
N GLU A 62 -8.53 3.58 6.78
CA GLU A 62 -9.77 4.40 6.84
C GLU A 62 -9.84 5.48 5.75
N ARG A 63 -8.72 5.78 5.08
CA ARG A 63 -8.67 6.71 3.96
C ARG A 63 -8.36 6.01 2.64
N HIS A 64 -7.49 5.00 2.67
CA HIS A 64 -6.95 4.25 1.53
C HIS A 64 -6.80 2.78 1.91
N ASN A 65 -7.72 1.91 1.49
CA ASN A 65 -7.66 0.47 1.74
C ASN A 65 -6.63 -0.21 0.83
N GLY A 66 -5.36 0.14 1.00
CA GLY A 66 -4.26 -0.27 0.14
C GLY A 66 -3.90 0.77 -0.93
N ALA A 67 -2.76 0.54 -1.58
CA ALA A 67 -2.23 1.43 -2.62
C ALA A 67 -1.21 0.71 -3.52
N MET A 68 -1.03 1.20 -4.74
CA MET A 68 0.14 0.92 -5.58
C MET A 68 1.02 2.17 -5.60
N LEU A 69 2.28 2.05 -5.21
CA LEU A 69 3.22 3.15 -5.07
C LEU A 69 4.43 2.89 -5.96
N PHE A 70 4.99 3.95 -6.52
CA PHE A 70 6.20 3.88 -7.36
C PHE A 70 6.07 2.90 -8.54
N THR A 71 4.88 2.80 -9.13
CA THR A 71 4.61 1.88 -10.24
C THR A 71 5.11 2.49 -11.55
N HIS A 72 5.94 1.78 -12.30
CA HIS A 72 6.37 2.23 -13.61
C HIS A 72 5.16 2.25 -14.57
N PRO A 73 4.89 3.34 -15.31
CA PRO A 73 3.65 3.53 -16.06
C PRO A 73 3.41 2.48 -17.16
N ARG A 74 4.47 1.92 -17.75
CA ARG A 74 4.39 0.86 -18.78
C ARG A 74 4.62 -0.56 -18.24
N ASN A 75 5.69 -0.76 -17.47
CA ASN A 75 6.16 -2.08 -17.02
C ASN A 75 5.51 -2.56 -15.71
N GLY A 76 4.78 -1.70 -14.99
CA GLY A 76 4.18 -2.05 -13.72
C GLY A 76 5.19 -2.09 -12.57
N GLY A 77 5.08 -3.10 -11.70
CA GLY A 77 5.90 -3.24 -10.50
C GLY A 77 5.62 -2.18 -9.43
N GLY A 78 6.66 -1.86 -8.64
CA GLY A 78 6.60 -0.92 -7.53
C GLY A 78 6.24 -1.61 -6.21
N MET A 79 5.58 -0.87 -5.32
CA MET A 79 5.18 -1.35 -4.00
C MET A 79 3.66 -1.43 -3.89
N GLU A 80 3.13 -2.62 -3.61
CA GLU A 80 1.74 -2.82 -3.21
C GLU A 80 1.66 -2.68 -1.68
N LEU A 81 0.85 -1.74 -1.20
CA LEU A 81 0.29 -1.78 0.14
C LEU A 81 -1.04 -2.52 0.06
N LEU A 82 -1.17 -3.60 0.82
CA LEU A 82 -2.31 -4.50 0.74
C LEU A 82 -3.56 -3.87 1.35
N SER A 83 -4.71 -4.16 0.72
CA SER A 83 -6.02 -3.97 1.35
C SER A 83 -6.20 -5.01 2.46
N THR A 84 -7.14 -4.77 3.39
CA THR A 84 -7.47 -5.73 4.45
C THR A 84 -7.77 -7.14 3.92
N GLU A 85 -8.50 -7.25 2.81
CA GLU A 85 -8.77 -8.51 2.13
C GLU A 85 -7.49 -9.18 1.61
N ARG A 86 -6.62 -8.41 0.95
CA ARG A 86 -5.36 -8.92 0.40
C ARG A 86 -4.41 -9.38 1.49
N ILE A 87 -4.40 -8.73 2.66
CA ILE A 87 -3.64 -9.18 3.85
C ILE A 87 -4.09 -10.59 4.25
N PHE A 88 -5.41 -10.84 4.34
CA PHE A 88 -5.93 -12.16 4.69
C PHE A 88 -5.56 -13.24 3.68
N LEU A 89 -5.75 -12.95 2.39
CA LEU A 89 -5.40 -13.89 1.33
C LEU A 89 -3.90 -14.22 1.37
N ALA A 90 -3.06 -13.22 1.55
CA ALA A 90 -1.62 -13.40 1.55
C ALA A 90 -1.13 -14.14 2.81
N ASN A 91 -1.68 -13.84 3.99
CA ASN A 91 -1.34 -14.57 5.21
C ASN A 91 -1.78 -16.04 5.15
N ASN A 92 -2.86 -16.36 4.43
CA ASN A 92 -3.31 -17.75 4.28
C ASN A 92 -2.53 -18.50 3.19
N ALA A 93 -1.98 -17.77 2.20
CA ALA A 93 -1.17 -18.35 1.14
C ALA A 93 0.29 -18.59 1.56
N TYR A 94 0.82 -17.78 2.48
CA TYR A 94 2.23 -17.83 2.89
C TYR A 94 2.35 -18.05 4.40
N ASP A 95 2.63 -19.29 4.80
CA ASP A 95 2.90 -19.67 6.20
C ASP A 95 4.37 -19.39 6.57
N VAL A 96 4.80 -18.14 6.36
CA VAL A 96 6.21 -17.71 6.53
C VAL A 96 6.39 -16.67 7.62
N LEU A 97 5.29 -16.06 8.09
CA LEU A 97 5.32 -15.04 9.12
C LEU A 97 4.97 -15.64 10.48
N PRO A 98 5.57 -15.15 11.58
CA PRO A 98 5.15 -15.53 12.92
C PRO A 98 3.68 -15.21 13.16
N ASP A 99 3.01 -15.96 14.04
CA ASP A 99 1.57 -15.79 14.34
C ASP A 99 1.16 -14.38 14.78
N PHE A 100 2.10 -13.61 15.34
CA PHE A 100 1.88 -12.23 15.79
C PHE A 100 2.08 -11.18 14.68
N ALA A 101 2.41 -11.59 13.46
CA ALA A 101 2.66 -10.73 12.32
C ALA A 101 1.73 -11.05 11.15
N TYR A 102 1.44 -10.05 10.34
CA TYR A 102 0.69 -10.19 9.09
C TYR A 102 1.35 -9.34 8.00
N PRO A 103 1.28 -9.75 6.73
CA PRO A 103 1.89 -9.00 5.64
C PRO A 103 1.08 -7.72 5.41
N VAL A 104 1.75 -6.58 5.20
CA VAL A 104 1.09 -5.29 4.92
C VAL A 104 1.35 -4.79 3.51
N GLY A 105 2.31 -5.40 2.81
CA GLY A 105 2.74 -4.97 1.50
C GLY A 105 3.80 -5.88 0.88
N TYR A 106 3.98 -5.71 -0.42
CA TYR A 106 5.03 -6.37 -1.21
C TYR A 106 5.72 -5.34 -2.09
N ALA A 107 7.04 -5.48 -2.22
CA ALA A 107 7.83 -4.74 -3.19
C ALA A 107 8.20 -5.65 -4.34
N ASN A 108 7.84 -5.25 -5.56
CA ASN A 108 8.29 -5.87 -6.79
C ASN A 108 8.95 -4.80 -7.66
N PHE A 109 10.22 -4.54 -7.34
CA PHE A 109 11.04 -3.59 -8.07
C PHE A 109 11.69 -4.29 -9.26
N GLN A 110 11.02 -4.21 -10.41
CA GLN A 110 11.58 -4.57 -11.71
C GLN A 110 11.91 -3.26 -12.42
N PHE A 111 13.08 -2.73 -12.12
CA PHE A 111 13.64 -1.55 -12.79
C PHE A 111 14.70 -2.00 -13.79
#